data_AF-A0A0D6DQF2-F1
#
_entry.id   AF-A0A0D6DQF2-F1
#
_cell.length_a   1.000
_cell.length_b   1.000
_cell.length_c   1.000
_cell.angle_alpha   90.00
_cell.angle_beta   90.00
_cell.angle_gamma   90.00
#
_symmetry.space_group_name_H-M   'P 1'
#
loop_
_entity.id
_entity.type
_entity.pdbx_description
1 polymer ?
#
loop_
_entity_poly.entity_id
_entity_poly.type
_entity_poly.pdbx_seq_one_letter_code
_entity_poly.pdbx_strand_id
1 'polypeptide(L)'
;KLYFIDYEYASYNYRGFDIANHFAEYAGFECDYNYPNKNEQYHFFRHYIQPDRPHEVSEKDLETLYVETNTYVLASHLLWALWGLIQAKMSPIDFDYLSYFFLRYNEYKRQKEKCLSLAQSYLSGFKNE
;
A
#
# COMPACT_ATOMS: atom_id res chain seq x y z
N LYS A 1 11.39 -18.41 12.06
CA LYS A 1 11.72 -16.97 12.11
C LYS A 1 11.67 -16.45 10.69
N LEU A 2 11.07 -15.27 10.49
CA LEU A 2 11.03 -14.57 9.21
C LEU A 2 12.03 -13.42 9.27
N TYR A 3 12.71 -13.16 8.16
CA TYR A 3 13.72 -12.11 8.04
C TYR A 3 13.45 -11.30 6.78
N PHE A 4 13.60 -9.98 6.88
CA PHE A 4 13.59 -9.07 5.73
C PHE A 4 15.04 -8.82 5.29
N ILE A 5 15.27 -8.71 3.99
CA ILE A 5 16.56 -8.45 3.34
C ILE A 5 16.38 -7.34 2.29
N ASP A 6 17.46 -6.94 1.62
CA ASP A 6 17.43 -6.01 0.48
C ASP A 6 16.77 -4.66 0.84
N TYR A 7 17.51 -3.88 1.63
CA TYR A 7 17.11 -2.57 2.17
C TYR A 7 17.48 -1.40 1.23
N GLU A 8 17.67 -1.61 -0.08
CA GLU A 8 18.12 -0.58 -1.03
C GLU A 8 17.14 0.60 -1.14
N TYR A 9 15.85 0.36 -0.85
CA TYR A 9 14.80 1.38 -0.83
C TYR A 9 14.40 1.81 0.59
N ALA A 10 15.09 1.31 1.63
CA ALA A 10 14.75 1.61 3.01
C ALA A 10 15.11 3.06 3.37
N SER A 11 14.16 3.73 4.01
CA SER A 11 14.30 5.10 4.49
C SER A 11 13.28 5.40 5.58
N TYR A 12 13.44 6.53 6.28
CA TYR A 12 12.36 7.05 7.10
C TYR A 12 11.16 7.40 6.21
N ASN A 13 10.00 6.83 6.53
CA ASN A 13 8.78 7.03 5.77
C ASN A 13 7.54 6.84 6.67
N TYR A 14 6.36 7.15 6.12
CA TYR A 14 5.09 6.86 6.75
C TYR A 14 4.84 5.35 6.76
N ARG A 15 4.48 4.79 7.93
CA ARG A 15 4.19 3.34 8.07
C ARG A 15 3.08 2.87 7.13
N GLY A 16 2.07 3.71 6.86
CA GLY A 16 1.00 3.38 5.92
C GLY A 16 1.52 3.13 4.52
N PHE A 17 2.62 3.76 4.09
CA PHE A 17 3.25 3.46 2.81
C PHE A 17 3.84 2.06 2.77
N ASP A 18 4.57 1.67 3.82
CA ASP A 18 5.24 0.36 3.87
C ASP A 18 4.22 -0.78 3.82
N ILE A 19 3.15 -0.65 4.61
CA ILE A 19 2.06 -1.64 4.64
C ILE A 19 1.26 -1.63 3.33
N ALA A 20 0.96 -0.46 2.78
CA ALA A 20 0.22 -0.36 1.52
C ALA A 20 1.01 -0.94 0.36
N ASN A 21 2.32 -0.70 0.35
CA ASN A 21 3.22 -1.28 -0.63
C ASN A 21 3.23 -2.80 -0.51
N HIS A 22 3.40 -3.32 0.72
CA HIS A 22 3.33 -4.75 0.97
C HIS A 22 2.03 -5.39 0.44
N PHE A 23 0.88 -4.76 0.67
CA PHE A 23 -0.40 -5.24 0.15
C PHE A 23 -0.53 -5.12 -1.37
N ALA A 24 0.03 -4.08 -1.99
CA ALA A 24 0.04 -3.94 -3.45
C ALA A 24 0.86 -5.07 -4.12
N GLU A 25 1.92 -5.55 -3.46
CA GLU A 25 2.76 -6.66 -3.95
C GLU A 25 2.08 -8.04 -3.87
N TYR A 26 0.91 -8.18 -3.22
CA TYR A 26 0.13 -9.44 -3.27
C TYR A 26 -0.26 -9.80 -4.71
N ALA A 27 -0.33 -8.79 -5.57
CA ALA A 27 -0.62 -8.96 -6.98
C ALA A 27 0.55 -9.56 -7.79
N GLY A 28 1.75 -9.58 -7.21
CA GLY A 28 2.98 -9.97 -7.88
C GLY A 28 3.30 -9.09 -9.10
N PHE A 29 4.30 -9.51 -9.88
CA PHE A 29 4.71 -8.79 -11.10
C PHE A 29 3.66 -8.84 -12.21
N GLU A 30 2.83 -9.88 -12.23
CA GLU A 30 1.69 -10.01 -13.16
C GLU A 30 0.55 -9.02 -12.85
N CYS A 31 0.60 -8.34 -11.70
CA CYS A 31 -0.41 -7.40 -11.24
C CYS A 31 -1.82 -8.01 -11.22
N ASP A 32 -1.94 -9.29 -10.83
CA ASP A 32 -3.23 -9.91 -10.56
C ASP A 32 -3.74 -9.42 -9.20
N TYR A 33 -4.46 -8.29 -9.21
CA TYR A 33 -4.80 -7.50 -8.02
C TYR A 33 -5.73 -8.22 -7.03
N ASN A 34 -5.19 -9.20 -6.31
CA ASN A 34 -5.73 -9.84 -5.13
C ASN A 34 -5.41 -8.99 -3.89
N TYR A 35 -5.71 -7.70 -3.96
CA TYR A 35 -5.49 -6.77 -2.86
C TYR A 35 -6.33 -7.23 -1.65
N PRO A 36 -5.74 -7.31 -0.44
CA PRO A 36 -6.43 -7.88 0.71
C PRO A 36 -7.72 -7.12 1.03
N ASN A 37 -8.78 -7.86 1.31
CA ASN A 37 -10.05 -7.27 1.73
C ASN A 37 -9.94 -6.70 3.16
N LYS A 38 -10.97 -5.95 3.60
CA LYS A 38 -10.93 -5.27 4.91
C LYS A 38 -10.64 -6.21 6.08
N ASN A 39 -11.17 -7.44 6.07
CA ASN A 39 -10.95 -8.40 7.15
C ASN A 39 -9.50 -8.91 7.18
N GLU A 40 -8.91 -9.16 6.02
CA GLU A 40 -7.51 -9.58 5.88
C GLU A 40 -6.56 -8.47 6.30
N GLN A 41 -6.85 -7.23 5.89
CA GLN A 41 -6.10 -6.06 6.32
C GLN A 41 -6.18 -5.88 7.84
N TYR A 42 -7.37 -5.98 8.43
CA TYR A 42 -7.56 -5.89 9.88
C TYR A 42 -6.84 -7.02 10.62
N HIS A 43 -6.80 -8.22 10.06
CA HIS A 43 -6.01 -9.32 10.61
C HIS A 43 -4.52 -8.95 10.67
N PHE A 44 -3.96 -8.41 9.58
CA PHE A 44 -2.59 -7.91 9.56
C PHE A 44 -2.38 -6.78 10.58
N PHE A 45 -3.26 -5.78 10.61
CA PHE A 45 -3.15 -4.62 11.50
C PHE A 45 -3.17 -5.00 12.97
N ARG A 46 -4.01 -5.96 13.38
CA ARG A 46 -4.05 -6.45 14.76
C ARG A 46 -2.69 -6.99 15.21
N HIS A 47 -2.06 -7.81 14.36
CA HIS A 47 -0.75 -8.38 14.65
C HIS A 47 0.39 -7.38 14.50
N TYR A 48 0.23 -6.35 13.66
CA TYR A 48 1.20 -5.26 13.52
C TYR A 48 1.18 -4.31 14.73
N ILE A 49 -0.01 -3.91 15.18
CA ILE A 49 -0.19 -2.93 16.28
C ILE A 49 0.15 -3.55 17.63
N GLN A 50 -0.41 -4.74 17.92
CA GLN A 50 -0.24 -5.38 19.22
C GLN A 50 0.04 -6.89 19.06
N PRO A 51 1.29 -7.26 18.69
CA PRO A 51 1.65 -8.65 18.39
C PRO A 51 1.35 -9.64 19.52
N ASP A 52 1.53 -9.22 20.78
CA ASP A 52 1.33 -10.09 21.94
C ASP A 52 -0.16 -10.27 22.29
N ARG A 53 -1.02 -9.34 21.88
CA ARG A 53 -2.44 -9.30 22.23
C ARG A 53 -3.28 -8.68 21.09
N PRO A 54 -3.30 -9.31 19.90
CA PRO A 54 -3.91 -8.74 18.68
C PRO A 54 -5.42 -8.48 18.82
N HIS A 55 -6.10 -9.22 19.69
CA HIS A 55 -7.54 -9.10 19.92
C HIS A 55 -7.94 -7.91 20.82
N GLU A 56 -6.98 -7.24 21.45
CA GLU A 56 -7.22 -6.07 22.30
C GLU A 56 -7.08 -4.73 21.53
N VAL A 57 -6.68 -4.77 20.25
CA VAL A 57 -6.58 -3.57 19.41
C VAL A 57 -7.96 -2.98 19.18
N SER A 58 -8.10 -1.67 19.38
CA SER A 58 -9.39 -0.99 19.24
C SER A 58 -9.83 -0.89 17.78
N GLU A 59 -11.14 -0.95 17.53
CA GLU A 59 -11.69 -0.72 16.18
C GLU A 59 -11.34 0.68 15.64
N LYS A 60 -11.15 1.67 16.53
CA LYS A 60 -10.68 3.01 16.15
C LYS A 60 -9.26 2.97 15.57
N ASP A 61 -8.35 2.24 16.20
CA ASP A 61 -6.97 2.11 15.71
C ASP A 61 -6.92 1.34 14.39
N LEU A 62 -7.74 0.29 14.26
CA LEU A 62 -7.87 -0.47 13.02
C LEU A 62 -8.40 0.40 11.87
N GLU A 63 -9.45 1.18 12.09
CA GLU A 63 -10.00 2.08 11.07
C GLU A 63 -9.01 3.19 10.71
N THR A 64 -8.28 3.73 11.69
CA THR A 64 -7.24 4.74 11.46
C THR A 64 -6.15 4.20 10.54
N LEU A 65 -5.60 3.02 10.86
CA LEU A 65 -4.55 2.41 10.06
C LEU A 65 -5.06 1.93 8.69
N TYR A 66 -6.33 1.50 8.61
CA TYR A 66 -6.98 1.16 7.35
C TYR A 66 -7.06 2.36 6.41
N VAL A 67 -7.54 3.51 6.89
CA VAL A 67 -7.60 4.73 6.08
C VAL A 67 -6.19 5.18 5.68
N GLU A 68 -5.24 5.18 6.62
CA GLU A 68 -3.83 5.52 6.36
C GLU A 68 -3.26 4.65 5.22
N THR A 69 -3.31 3.33 5.38
CA THR A 69 -2.78 2.35 4.41
C THR A 69 -3.45 2.48 3.05
N ASN A 70 -4.78 2.45 2.98
CA ASN A 70 -5.50 2.52 1.71
C ASN A 70 -5.34 3.89 1.01
N THR A 71 -4.98 4.95 1.73
CA THR A 71 -4.61 6.22 1.11
C THR A 71 -3.22 6.12 0.47
N TYR A 72 -2.25 5.54 1.18
CA TYR A 72 -0.87 5.41 0.70
C TYR A 72 -0.68 4.42 -0.46
N VAL A 73 -1.64 3.54 -0.73
CA VAL A 73 -1.60 2.66 -1.93
C VAL A 73 -1.46 3.48 -3.22
N LEU A 74 -2.05 4.68 -3.27
CA LEU A 74 -1.93 5.60 -4.40
C LEU A 74 -0.48 6.05 -4.60
N ALA A 75 0.21 6.37 -3.49
CA ALA A 75 1.61 6.76 -3.53
C ALA A 75 2.50 5.59 -3.96
N SER A 76 2.23 4.37 -3.47
CA SER A 76 2.95 3.16 -3.90
C SER A 76 2.81 2.94 -5.41
N HIS A 77 1.59 2.97 -5.96
CA HIS A 77 1.40 2.79 -7.41
C HIS A 77 2.10 3.86 -8.23
N LEU A 78 2.04 5.14 -7.83
CA LEU A 78 2.75 6.21 -8.53
C LEU A 78 4.27 6.05 -8.47
N LEU A 79 4.82 5.74 -7.29
CA LEU A 79 6.26 5.57 -7.10
C LEU A 79 6.79 4.46 -8.00
N TRP A 80 6.15 3.29 -7.98
CA TRP A 80 6.62 2.14 -8.76
C TRP A 80 6.30 2.24 -10.24
N ALA A 81 5.25 2.97 -10.63
CA ALA A 81 5.05 3.35 -12.02
C ALA A 81 6.25 4.19 -12.51
N LEU A 82 6.55 5.30 -11.84
CA LEU A 82 7.67 6.17 -12.23
C LEU A 82 9.00 5.44 -12.22
N TRP A 83 9.23 4.57 -11.24
CA TRP A 83 10.39 3.69 -11.21
C TRP A 83 10.45 2.82 -12.46
N GLY A 84 9.36 2.17 -12.85
CA GLY A 84 9.29 1.37 -14.08
C GLY A 84 9.63 2.19 -15.32
N LEU A 85 9.05 3.39 -15.45
CA LEU A 85 9.34 4.27 -16.58
C LEU A 85 10.82 4.67 -16.67
N ILE A 86 11.47 4.94 -15.54
CA ILE A 86 12.91 5.27 -15.48
C ILE A 86 13.75 4.03 -15.85
N GLN A 87 13.41 2.87 -15.29
CA GLN A 87 14.14 1.63 -15.54
C GLN A 87 14.03 1.13 -16.98
N ALA A 88 12.92 1.41 -17.67
CA ALA A 88 12.77 1.13 -19.10
C ALA A 88 13.87 1.75 -19.97
N LYS A 89 14.52 2.81 -19.48
CA LYS A 89 15.67 3.45 -20.15
C LYS A 89 17.03 3.08 -19.53
N MET A 90 17.07 2.84 -18.22
CA MET A 90 18.33 2.78 -17.47
C MET A 90 18.78 1.36 -17.12
N SER A 91 17.84 0.41 -17.00
CA SER A 91 18.14 -0.92 -16.50
C SER A 91 18.82 -1.77 -17.57
N PRO A 92 19.87 -2.54 -17.22
CA PRO A 92 20.42 -3.57 -18.09
C PRO A 92 19.64 -4.90 -18.01
N ILE A 93 18.64 -5.01 -17.14
CA ILE A 93 17.87 -6.24 -16.90
C ILE A 93 16.80 -6.41 -17.99
N ASP A 94 16.66 -7.63 -18.50
CA ASP A 94 15.60 -8.01 -19.45
C ASP A 94 14.26 -8.17 -18.72
N PHE A 95 13.53 -7.07 -18.60
CA PHE A 95 12.20 -7.00 -17.99
C PHE A 95 11.36 -5.94 -18.72
N ASP A 96 10.06 -6.19 -18.90
CA ASP A 96 9.16 -5.24 -19.56
C ASP A 96 8.71 -4.12 -18.61
N TYR A 97 9.65 -3.21 -18.35
CA TYR A 97 9.45 -2.05 -17.49
C TYR A 97 8.36 -1.10 -17.96
N LEU A 98 8.12 -1.00 -19.27
CA LEU A 98 7.12 -0.10 -19.82
C LEU A 98 5.71 -0.65 -19.61
N SER A 99 5.51 -1.95 -19.79
CA SER A 99 4.25 -2.61 -19.42
C SER A 99 4.01 -2.52 -17.92
N TYR A 100 5.03 -2.74 -17.09
CA TYR A 100 4.94 -2.56 -15.64
C TYR A 100 4.52 -1.15 -15.23
N PHE A 101 5.07 -0.10 -15.89
CA PHE A 101 4.62 1.27 -15.69
C PHE A 101 3.11 1.42 -15.93
N PHE A 102 2.60 0.90 -17.05
CA PHE A 102 1.17 1.00 -17.36
C PHE A 102 0.31 0.22 -16.38
N LEU A 103 0.75 -0.96 -15.93
CA LEU A 103 0.03 -1.74 -14.91
C LEU A 103 -0.13 -0.94 -13.62
N ARG A 104 0.96 -0.39 -13.06
CA ARG A 104 0.92 0.40 -11.82
C ARG A 104 0.16 1.71 -12.00
N TYR A 105 0.37 2.42 -13.11
CA TYR A 105 -0.28 3.71 -13.35
C TYR A 105 -1.80 3.58 -13.59
N ASN A 106 -2.23 2.55 -14.31
CA ASN A 106 -3.65 2.27 -14.50
C ASN A 106 -4.33 1.92 -13.19
N GLU A 107 -3.64 1.19 -12.31
CA GLU A 107 -4.16 0.85 -11.00
C GLU A 107 -4.29 2.06 -10.08
N TYR A 108 -3.29 2.96 -10.09
CA TYR A 108 -3.42 4.27 -9.43
C TYR A 108 -4.70 4.98 -9.89
N LYS A 109 -4.92 5.11 -11.20
CA LYS A 109 -6.13 5.76 -11.74
C LYS A 109 -7.40 5.08 -11.28
N ARG A 110 -7.43 3.74 -11.25
CA ARG A 110 -8.59 2.93 -10.83
C ARG A 110 -8.93 3.15 -9.36
N GLN A 111 -7.94 3.24 -8.48
CA GLN A 111 -8.16 3.36 -7.04
C GLN A 111 -8.33 4.81 -6.55
N LYS A 112 -7.86 5.80 -7.33
CA LYS A 112 -7.75 7.21 -6.92
C LYS A 112 -8.99 7.77 -6.25
N GLU A 113 -10.15 7.72 -6.90
CA GLU A 113 -11.37 8.33 -6.39
C GLU A 113 -11.84 7.66 -5.10
N LYS A 114 -11.81 6.32 -5.05
CA LYS A 114 -12.20 5.53 -3.87
C LYS A 114 -11.32 5.88 -2.67
N CYS A 115 -9.99 5.89 -2.84
CA CYS A 115 -9.07 6.15 -1.74
C CYS A 115 -9.13 7.61 -1.26
N LEU A 116 -9.27 8.58 -2.17
CA LEU A 116 -9.45 9.98 -1.80
C LEU A 116 -10.77 10.22 -1.07
N SER A 117 -11.86 9.60 -1.54
CA SER A 117 -13.16 9.68 -0.86
C SER A 117 -13.10 9.08 0.54
N LEU A 118 -12.46 7.92 0.71
CA LEU A 118 -12.24 7.29 2.01
C LEU A 118 -11.51 8.23 2.98
N ALA A 119 -10.39 8.80 2.54
CA ALA A 119 -9.62 9.74 3.35
C ALA A 119 -10.43 10.99 3.72
N GLN A 120 -11.15 11.58 2.75
CA GLN A 120 -11.98 12.76 2.98
C GLN A 120 -13.12 12.50 3.98
N SER A 121 -13.82 11.38 3.84
CA SER A 121 -14.89 10.99 4.76
C SER A 121 -14.37 10.82 6.19
N TYR A 122 -13.23 10.14 6.34
CA TYR A 122 -12.59 9.94 7.65
C TYR A 122 -12.15 11.27 8.28
N LEU A 123 -11.46 12.14 7.52
CA LEU A 123 -11.00 13.44 8.01
C LEU A 123 -12.14 14.42 8.32
N SER A 124 -13.27 14.31 7.61
CA SER A 124 -14.44 15.15 7.86
C SER A 124 -15.18 14.73 9.12
N GLY A 125 -15.11 13.45 9.52
CA GLY A 125 -15.66 12.96 10.79
C GLY A 125 -15.11 13.69 12.01
N PHE A 126 -13.81 14.00 12.01
CA PHE A 126 -13.16 14.77 13.09
C PHE A 126 -13.56 16.24 13.17
N LYS A 127 -14.18 16.80 12.13
CA LYS A 127 -14.65 18.19 12.15
C LYS A 127 -16.03 18.34 12.81
N ASN A 128 -16.73 17.22 13.02
CA ASN A 128 -18.08 17.17 13.59
C ASN A 128 -18.10 16.66 15.04
N GLU A 129 -16.92 16.44 15.65
CA GLU A 129 -16.71 16.17 17.09
C GLU A 129 -16.16 17.44 17.78
#